data_AF-A0A1M6K0Z0-F1
#
_entry.id   AF-A0A1M6K0Z0-F1
#
_cell.length_a   1.000
_cell.length_b   1.000
_cell.length_c   1.000
_cell.angle_alpha   90.00
_cell.angle_beta   90.00
_cell.angle_gamma   90.00
#
_symmetry.space_group_name_H-M   'P 1'
#
loop_
_entity.id
_entity.type
_entity.pdbx_description
1 polymer ?
#
loop_
_entity_poly.entity_id
_entity_poly.type
_entity_poly.pdbx_seq_one_letter_code
_entity_poly.pdbx_strand_id
1 'polypeptide(L)'
;MNNRRKIGFRAYNDDAQDPEEDELKREQAERQKAIAEFIGHNYSPIGTTSQKCYKTSAELVYDISNIIAVRPAELAKQLSDAGYRVEYLAGQPYWVLYEKA
;
A
#
# COMPACT_ATOMS: atom_id res chain seq x y z
N MET A 1 -50.52 3.56 -33.74
CA MET A 1 -50.54 2.14 -33.30
C MET A 1 -49.62 1.37 -34.24
N ASN A 2 -48.61 0.59 -33.84
CA ASN A 2 -48.25 0.03 -32.55
C ASN A 2 -46.72 -0.19 -32.49
N ASN A 3 -46.14 0.19 -31.36
CA ASN A 3 -44.81 -0.24 -30.92
C ASN A 3 -44.72 -1.78 -30.88
N ARG A 4 -43.66 -2.34 -31.46
CA ARG A 4 -43.11 -3.61 -31.00
C ARG A 4 -41.65 -3.39 -30.61
N ARG A 5 -41.44 -3.00 -29.36
CA ARG A 5 -40.12 -3.15 -28.72
C ARG A 5 -39.78 -4.64 -28.75
N LYS A 6 -38.67 -5.01 -29.37
CA LYS A 6 -38.13 -6.38 -29.31
C LYS A 6 -37.93 -6.73 -27.85
N ILE A 7 -38.72 -7.69 -27.35
CA ILE A 7 -38.55 -8.33 -26.05
C ILE A 7 -37.41 -9.34 -26.23
N GLY A 8 -36.19 -8.84 -26.34
CA GLY A 8 -34.98 -9.65 -26.34
C GLY A 8 -34.26 -9.36 -25.04
N PHE A 9 -34.02 -10.40 -24.25
CA PHE A 9 -33.37 -10.42 -22.94
C PHE A 9 -32.46 -9.21 -22.67
N ARG A 10 -32.88 -8.38 -21.71
CA ARG A 10 -31.95 -7.46 -21.03
C ARG A 10 -31.06 -8.35 -20.17
N ALA A 11 -29.76 -8.41 -20.47
CA ALA A 11 -28.80 -8.95 -19.52
C ALA A 11 -28.88 -8.08 -18.25
N TYR A 12 -29.24 -8.68 -17.13
CA TYR A 12 -29.13 -8.07 -15.80
C TYR A 12 -27.68 -8.22 -15.31
N ASN A 13 -26.72 -7.78 -16.10
CA ASN A 13 -25.36 -7.54 -15.62
C ASN A 13 -25.20 -6.03 -15.83
N ASP A 14 -24.96 -5.19 -14.83
CA ASP A 14 -23.65 -5.11 -14.20
C ASP A 14 -23.66 -4.09 -13.02
N ASP A 15 -24.70 -4.05 -12.18
CA ASP A 15 -24.81 -3.03 -11.10
C ASP A 15 -25.06 -3.63 -9.70
N ALA A 16 -24.88 -4.94 -9.54
CA ALA A 16 -24.76 -5.53 -8.20
C ALA A 16 -23.30 -5.42 -7.79
N GLN A 17 -22.91 -4.25 -7.28
CA GLN A 17 -21.65 -4.06 -6.57
C GLN A 17 -21.59 -5.13 -5.47
N ASP A 18 -20.71 -6.12 -5.63
CA ASP A 18 -20.60 -7.21 -4.68
C ASP A 18 -20.13 -6.64 -3.34
N PRO A 19 -20.94 -6.69 -2.27
CA PRO A 19 -20.59 -6.08 -1.00
C PRO A 19 -19.30 -6.67 -0.39
N GLU A 20 -18.93 -7.90 -0.77
CA GLU A 20 -17.69 -8.57 -0.35
C GLU A 20 -16.45 -7.91 -0.99
N GLU A 21 -16.55 -7.45 -2.25
CA GLU A 21 -15.46 -6.69 -2.88
C GLU A 21 -15.24 -5.33 -2.23
N ASP A 22 -16.31 -4.63 -1.85
CA ASP A 22 -16.23 -3.32 -1.19
C ASP A 22 -15.63 -3.44 0.22
N GLU A 23 -15.95 -4.50 0.96
CA GLU A 23 -15.36 -4.78 2.27
C GLU A 23 -13.86 -5.10 2.17
N LEU A 24 -13.46 -5.96 1.23
CA LEU A 24 -12.04 -6.26 0.98
C LEU A 24 -11.24 -5.02 0.56
N LYS A 25 -11.81 -4.16 -0.28
CA LYS A 25 -11.17 -2.88 -0.67
C LYS A 25 -11.00 -1.94 0.52
N ARG A 26 -12.00 -1.88 1.41
CA ARG A 26 -11.91 -1.10 2.66
C ARG A 26 -10.82 -1.62 3.57
N GLU A 27 -10.76 -2.93 3.81
CA GLU A 27 -9.70 -3.51 4.64
C GLU A 27 -8.30 -3.24 4.06
N GLN A 28 -8.14 -3.37 2.74
CA GLN A 28 -6.86 -3.06 2.08
C GLN A 28 -6.50 -1.57 2.24
N ALA A 29 -7.46 -0.67 2.11
CA ALA A 29 -7.24 0.76 2.30
C ALA A 29 -6.86 1.10 3.75
N GLU A 30 -7.51 0.46 4.74
CA GLU A 30 -7.16 0.63 6.16
C GLU A 30 -5.76 0.12 6.46
N ARG A 31 -5.38 -1.04 5.91
CA ARG A 31 -4.00 -1.57 6.00
C ARG A 31 -3.00 -0.60 5.37
N GLN A 32 -3.31 -0.06 4.19
CA GLN A 32 -2.45 0.91 3.52
C GLN A 32 -2.26 2.18 4.35
N LYS A 33 -3.37 2.70 4.90
CA LYS A 33 -3.33 3.88 5.77
C LYS A 33 -2.46 3.64 7.00
N ALA A 34 -2.61 2.51 7.68
CA ALA A 34 -1.86 2.21 8.88
C ALA A 34 -0.35 1.99 8.61
N ILE A 35 0.02 1.41 7.46
CA ILE A 35 1.42 1.35 7.03
C ILE A 35 1.98 2.76 6.82
N ALA A 36 1.25 3.61 6.09
CA ALA A 36 1.66 4.98 5.84
C ALA A 36 1.79 5.79 7.14
N GLU A 37 0.88 5.59 8.10
CA GLU A 37 0.96 6.20 9.44
C GLU A 37 2.19 5.72 10.21
N PHE A 38 2.45 4.40 10.25
CA PHE A 38 3.63 3.86 10.92
C PHE A 38 4.93 4.40 10.33
N ILE A 39 5.06 4.35 9.00
CA ILE A 39 6.26 4.84 8.30
C ILE A 39 6.39 6.35 8.47
N GLY A 40 5.30 7.10 8.34
CA GLY A 40 5.30 8.56 8.48
C GLY A 40 5.57 9.04 9.90
N HIS A 41 5.25 8.23 10.91
CA HIS A 41 5.56 8.53 12.31
C HIS A 41 7.04 8.29 12.63
N ASN A 42 7.58 7.14 12.23
CA ASN A 42 8.95 6.74 12.59
C ASN A 42 10.03 7.28 11.65
N TYR A 43 9.69 7.50 10.38
CA TYR A 43 10.66 7.82 9.34
C TYR A 43 10.26 9.02 8.48
N SER A 44 11.26 9.56 7.79
CA SER A 44 11.15 10.59 6.77
C SER A 44 11.93 10.18 5.52
N PRO A 45 11.46 10.51 4.30
CA PRO A 45 12.20 10.23 3.07
C PRO A 45 13.43 11.11 2.88
N ILE A 46 13.50 12.23 3.61
CA ILE A 46 14.64 13.16 3.63
C ILE A 46 14.89 13.66 5.05
N GLY A 47 16.15 13.83 5.41
CA GLY A 47 16.57 14.27 6.73
C GLY A 47 18.06 14.52 6.82
N THR A 48 18.55 14.72 8.04
CA THR A 48 19.98 14.96 8.31
C THR A 48 20.79 13.66 8.23
N THR A 49 22.07 13.74 7.85
CA THR A 49 22.93 12.55 7.74
C THR A 49 23.02 11.75 9.05
N SER A 50 22.96 12.43 10.20
CA SER A 50 23.01 11.77 11.51
C SER A 50 21.82 10.86 11.81
N GLN A 51 20.68 11.09 11.13
CA GLN A 51 19.46 10.29 11.27
C GLN A 51 19.30 9.28 10.12
N LYS A 52 20.23 9.27 9.14
CA LYS A 52 20.15 8.38 7.98
C LYS A 52 20.35 6.94 8.43
N CYS A 53 19.37 6.08 8.18
CA CYS A 53 19.48 4.64 8.38
C CYS A 53 19.11 3.87 7.11
N TYR A 54 19.56 2.62 7.05
CA TYR A 54 19.30 1.71 5.93
C TYR A 54 18.56 0.49 6.46
N LYS A 55 17.41 0.18 5.85
CA LYS A 55 16.64 -1.03 6.19
C LYS A 55 16.19 -1.75 4.94
N THR A 56 16.18 -3.07 4.98
CA THR A 56 15.56 -3.91 3.95
C THR A 56 14.04 -3.92 4.12
N SER A 57 13.31 -4.28 3.06
CA SER A 57 11.86 -4.49 3.16
C SER A 57 11.51 -5.56 4.20
N ALA A 58 12.36 -6.56 4.41
CA ALA A 58 12.11 -7.63 5.38
C ALA A 58 12.18 -7.11 6.82
N GLU A 59 13.16 -6.26 7.14
CA GLU A 59 13.29 -5.63 8.45
C GLU A 59 12.09 -4.71 8.75
N LEU A 60 11.68 -3.90 7.79
CA LEU A 60 10.51 -3.03 7.97
C LEU A 60 9.20 -3.82 8.10
N VAL A 61 9.04 -4.92 7.36
CA VAL A 61 7.90 -5.82 7.54
C VAL A 61 7.92 -6.43 8.93
N TYR A 62 9.08 -6.85 9.44
CA TYR A 62 9.20 -7.36 10.81
C TYR A 62 8.79 -6.29 11.83
N ASP A 63 9.27 -5.06 11.70
CA ASP A 63 8.92 -3.94 12.58
C ASP A 63 7.39 -3.66 12.59
N ILE A 64 6.76 -3.68 11.41
CA ILE A 64 5.31 -3.41 11.25
C ILE A 64 4.44 -4.62 11.62
N SER A 65 4.98 -5.85 11.55
CA SER A 65 4.20 -7.09 11.70
C SER A 65 3.50 -7.22 13.05
N ASN A 66 4.00 -6.55 14.09
CA ASN A 66 3.35 -6.48 15.40
C ASN A 66 2.04 -5.68 15.39
N ILE A 67 1.86 -4.79 14.41
CA ILE A 67 0.70 -3.91 14.26
C ILE A 67 -0.23 -4.45 13.19
N ILE A 68 0.30 -4.74 11.99
CA ILE A 68 -0.46 -5.25 10.83
C ILE A 68 0.37 -6.25 10.04
N ALA A 69 -0.29 -7.29 9.52
CA ALA A 69 0.30 -8.19 8.53
C ALA A 69 0.44 -7.51 7.17
N VAL A 70 1.68 -7.34 6.70
CA VAL A 70 2.00 -6.63 5.44
C VAL A 70 2.83 -7.50 4.52
N ARG A 71 2.49 -7.51 3.23
CA ARG A 71 3.34 -8.16 2.22
C ARG A 71 4.50 -7.22 1.84
N PRO A 72 5.73 -7.74 1.69
CA PRO A 72 6.89 -6.90 1.33
C PRO A 72 6.69 -6.04 0.07
N ALA A 73 5.95 -6.55 -0.92
CA ALA A 73 5.64 -5.82 -2.15
C ALA A 73 4.70 -4.62 -1.93
N GLU A 74 3.72 -4.75 -1.03
CA GLU A 74 2.79 -3.67 -0.69
C GLU A 74 3.52 -2.56 0.07
N LEU A 75 4.38 -2.93 1.02
CA LEU A 75 5.23 -1.99 1.74
C LEU A 75 6.17 -1.26 0.79
N ALA A 76 6.85 -1.99 -0.10
CA ALA A 76 7.76 -1.41 -1.08
C ALA A 76 7.07 -0.38 -1.97
N LYS A 77 5.86 -0.69 -2.45
CA LYS A 77 5.06 0.24 -3.26
C LYS A 77 4.76 1.51 -2.48
N GLN A 78 4.32 1.41 -1.23
CA GLN A 78 4.01 2.59 -0.42
C GLN A 78 5.25 3.45 -0.12
N LEU A 79 6.39 2.82 0.14
CA LEU A 79 7.66 3.54 0.33
C LEU A 79 8.05 4.29 -0.94
N SER A 80 7.93 3.66 -2.11
CA SER A 80 8.15 4.33 -3.39
C SER A 80 7.17 5.49 -3.62
N ASP A 81 5.88 5.28 -3.38
CA ASP A 81 4.84 6.31 -3.54
C ASP A 81 5.05 7.49 -2.57
N ALA A 82 5.59 7.23 -1.38
CA ALA A 82 5.95 8.24 -0.38
C ALA A 82 7.32 8.92 -0.63
N GLY A 83 8.02 8.56 -1.71
CA GLY A 83 9.27 9.20 -2.12
C GLY A 83 10.52 8.69 -1.42
N TYR A 84 10.45 7.54 -0.72
CA TYR A 84 11.64 6.87 -0.21
C TYR A 84 12.45 6.27 -1.35
N ARG A 85 13.77 6.32 -1.21
CA ARG A 85 14.70 5.83 -2.24
C ARG A 85 15.37 4.54 -1.83
N VAL A 86 15.78 3.77 -2.82
CA VAL A 86 16.59 2.55 -2.64
C VAL A 86 18.04 2.84 -3.00
N GLU A 87 18.96 2.42 -2.15
CA GLU A 87 20.41 2.39 -2.41
C GLU A 87 20.90 0.93 -2.35
N TYR A 88 21.85 0.56 -3.21
CA TYR A 88 22.43 -0.77 -3.22
C TYR A 88 23.70 -0.80 -2.39
N LEU A 89 23.69 -1.61 -1.31
CA LEU A 89 24.83 -1.82 -0.44
C LEU A 89 25.27 -3.27 -0.57
N ALA A 90 26.53 -3.51 -0.96
CA ALA A 90 27.07 -4.86 -1.21
C ALA A 90 26.20 -5.71 -2.17
N GLY A 91 25.54 -5.09 -3.15
CA GLY A 91 24.67 -5.76 -4.12
C GLY A 91 23.26 -6.06 -3.63
N GLN A 92 22.89 -5.64 -2.40
CA GLN A 92 21.55 -5.80 -1.86
C GLN A 92 20.80 -4.45 -1.79
N PRO A 93 19.49 -4.42 -2.06
CA PRO A 93 18.70 -3.20 -2.02
C PRO A 93 18.31 -2.83 -0.58
N TYR A 94 18.58 -1.58 -0.20
CA TYR A 94 18.18 -1.00 1.08
C TYR A 94 17.35 0.26 0.86
N TRP A 95 16.29 0.42 1.66
CA TRP A 95 15.58 1.68 1.79
C TRP A 95 16.44 2.66 2.55
N VAL A 96 16.55 3.86 2.00
CA VAL A 96 17.14 5.01 2.67
C VAL A 96 16.05 5.70 3.46
N LEU A 97 16.19 5.67 4.77
CA LEU A 97 15.25 6.25 5.70
C LEU A 97 15.97 7.28 6.57
N TYR A 98 15.21 8.20 7.14
CA TYR A 98 15.70 9.14 8.14
C TYR A 98 14.81 9.03 9.37
N GLU A 99 15.39 8.64 10.51
CA GLU A 99 14.64 8.48 11.76
C GLU A 99 14.10 9.82 12.26
N LYS A 100 12.82 9.83 12.64
CA LYS A 100 12.20 10.95 13.34
C LYS A 100 12.41 10.79 14.84
N ALA A 101 12.92 11.85 15.47
CA ALA A 101 13.10 11.94 16.92
C ALA A 101 11.80 12.36 17.61
#